data_AF-A0A7V5E8I0-F1
#
_entry.id   AF-A0A7V5E8I0-F1
#
_cell.length_a   1.000
_cell.length_b   1.000
_cell.length_c   1.000
_cell.angle_alpha   90.00
_cell.angle_beta   90.00
_cell.angle_gamma   90.00
#
_symmetry.space_group_name_H-M   'P 1'
#
loop_
_entity.id
_entity.type
_entity.pdbx_description
1 polymer ?
#
loop_
_entity_poly.entity_id
_entity_poly.type
_entity_poly.pdbx_seq_one_letter_code
_entity_poly.pdbx_strand_id
1 'polypeptide(L)'
;MKVRPCFVMFFLCLIVFLLYFQVVSFSFIDYDDNLYLLDNYPLQEGLNLRTIRWAFVDFHTGHWHPLTWLSHLLDWSLFGGWAGGHHLINVLFHLADISLLFLFLVRFTGEWGKSFFVAALFALHPVNVESVAWVAERK
;
A
#
# COMPACT_ATOMS: atom_id res chain seq x y z
N MET A 1 -5.97 -32.98 11.36
CA MET A 1 -5.96 -32.38 10.00
C MET A 1 -4.75 -31.45 9.91
N LYS A 2 -3.84 -31.64 8.94
CA LYS A 2 -2.71 -30.72 8.73
C LYS A 2 -3.24 -29.48 8.00
N VAL A 3 -3.39 -28.36 8.70
CA VAL A 3 -3.75 -27.08 8.07
C VAL A 3 -2.58 -26.65 7.18
N ARG A 4 -2.85 -26.31 5.91
CA ARG A 4 -1.79 -25.78 5.03
C ARG A 4 -1.62 -24.28 5.31
N PRO A 5 -0.39 -23.79 5.56
CA PRO A 5 -0.14 -22.38 5.86
C PRO A 5 -0.73 -21.41 4.81
N CYS A 6 -0.75 -21.80 3.54
CA CYS A 6 -1.33 -20.98 2.47
C CYS A 6 -2.83 -20.68 2.66
N PHE A 7 -3.62 -21.62 3.20
CA PHE A 7 -5.03 -21.36 3.48
C PHE A 7 -5.23 -20.37 4.63
N VAL A 8 -4.37 -20.45 5.65
CA VAL A 8 -4.38 -19.52 6.79
C VAL A 8 -4.02 -18.12 6.33
N MET A 9 -2.97 -17.99 5.52
CA MET A 9 -2.57 -16.73 4.90
C MET A 9 -3.68 -16.13 4.04
N PHE A 10 -4.30 -16.95 3.16
CA PHE A 10 -5.41 -16.50 2.32
C PHE A 10 -6.57 -15.95 3.16
N PHE A 11 -6.97 -16.66 4.21
CA PHE A 11 -8.06 -16.21 5.08
C PHE A 11 -7.72 -14.93 5.84
N LEU A 12 -6.47 -14.80 6.32
CA LEU A 12 -6.01 -13.55 6.93
C LEU A 12 -6.08 -12.38 5.94
N CYS A 13 -5.55 -12.55 4.73
CA CYS A 13 -5.60 -11.52 3.69
C CYS A 13 -7.04 -11.18 3.31
N LEU A 14 -7.95 -12.16 3.25
CA LEU A 14 -9.35 -11.92 2.97
C LEU A 14 -10.02 -11.07 4.06
N ILE A 15 -9.78 -11.36 5.35
CA ILE A 15 -10.30 -10.55 6.46
C ILE A 15 -9.80 -9.11 6.35
N VAL A 16 -8.50 -8.93 6.14
CA VAL A 16 -7.87 -7.61 6.07
C VAL A 16 -8.39 -6.84 4.86
N PHE A 17 -8.51 -7.50 3.70
CA PHE A 17 -9.09 -6.91 2.52
C PHE A 17 -10.52 -6.43 2.78
N LEU A 18 -11.38 -7.26 3.37
CA LEU A 18 -12.77 -6.87 3.67
C LEU A 18 -12.85 -5.72 4.68
N LEU A 19 -11.95 -5.67 5.67
CA LEU A 19 -11.89 -4.59 6.66
C LEU A 19 -11.52 -3.26 6.00
N TYR A 20 -10.50 -3.26 5.14
CA TYR A 20 -10.01 -2.05 4.51
C TYR A 20 -10.74 -1.70 3.22
N PHE A 21 -11.49 -2.60 2.57
CA PHE A 21 -12.10 -2.35 1.26
C PHE A 21 -12.95 -1.06 1.18
N GLN A 22 -13.54 -0.64 2.30
CA GLN A 22 -14.28 0.63 2.40
C GLN A 22 -13.47 1.87 2.01
N VAL A 23 -12.13 1.83 2.09
CA VAL A 23 -11.27 2.97 1.72
C VAL A 23 -11.39 3.35 0.24
N VAL A 24 -11.84 2.43 -0.61
CA VAL A 24 -12.07 2.70 -2.04
C VAL A 24 -13.17 3.76 -2.25
N SER A 25 -14.04 3.96 -1.26
CA SER A 25 -15.09 4.99 -1.28
C SER A 25 -14.65 6.30 -0.65
N PHE A 26 -13.43 6.38 -0.10
CA PHE A 26 -12.91 7.60 0.51
C PHE A 26 -12.34 8.53 -0.55
N SER A 27 -12.31 9.82 -0.22
CA SER A 27 -11.65 10.86 -1.01
C SER A 27 -10.22 11.05 -0.49
N PHE A 28 -9.38 11.69 -1.30
CA PHE A 28 -8.08 12.19 -0.84
C PHE A 28 -8.25 13.06 0.40
N ILE A 29 -7.31 12.97 1.34
CA ILE A 29 -7.33 13.80 2.54
C ILE A 29 -6.73 15.18 2.25
N ASP A 30 -7.37 16.25 2.75
CA ASP A 30 -6.93 17.64 2.57
C ASP A 30 -5.73 17.97 3.47
N TYR A 31 -4.61 17.27 3.24
CA TYR A 31 -3.35 17.41 3.94
C TYR A 31 -2.21 17.05 2.99
N ASP A 32 -1.49 15.95 3.21
CA ASP A 32 -0.38 15.51 2.35
C ASP A 32 -0.86 15.07 0.96
N ASP A 33 -2.06 14.50 0.80
CA ASP A 33 -2.50 14.00 -0.52
C ASP A 33 -2.61 15.14 -1.54
N ASN A 34 -2.97 16.35 -1.12
CA ASN A 34 -2.97 17.51 -2.02
C ASN A 34 -1.56 17.77 -2.53
N LEU A 35 -0.59 17.91 -1.64
CA LEU A 35 0.79 18.23 -1.99
C LEU A 35 1.42 17.15 -2.86
N TYR A 36 1.19 15.87 -2.52
CA TYR A 36 1.82 14.74 -3.20
C TYR A 36 1.14 14.38 -4.51
N LEU A 37 -0.18 14.54 -4.62
CA LEU A 37 -0.99 13.97 -5.71
C LEU A 37 -1.76 15.03 -6.51
N LEU A 38 -2.47 15.95 -5.85
CA LEU A 38 -3.39 16.89 -6.51
C LEU A 38 -2.72 18.17 -7.02
N ASP A 39 -1.69 18.64 -6.33
CA ASP A 39 -0.93 19.85 -6.67
C ASP A 39 0.38 19.51 -7.38
N ASN A 40 0.67 18.22 -7.54
CA ASN A 40 1.85 17.71 -8.22
C ASN A 40 1.58 17.52 -9.72
N TYR A 41 1.58 18.61 -10.49
CA TYR A 41 1.24 18.56 -11.92
C TYR A 41 2.07 17.56 -12.76
N PRO A 42 3.40 17.41 -12.55
CA PRO A 42 4.16 16.35 -13.22
C PRO A 42 3.61 14.95 -12.96
N LEU A 43 3.15 14.67 -11.74
CA LEU A 43 2.54 13.37 -11.41
C LEU A 43 1.29 13.10 -12.26
N GLN A 44 0.51 14.15 -12.52
CA GLN A 44 -0.78 14.01 -13.20
C GLN A 44 -0.67 13.66 -14.68
N GLU A 45 0.50 13.82 -15.27
CA GLU A 45 0.80 13.34 -16.63
C GLU A 45 0.92 11.80 -16.71
N GLY A 46 0.97 11.11 -15.56
CA GLY A 46 1.15 9.67 -15.48
C GLY A 46 2.53 9.20 -15.95
N LEU A 47 2.69 7.90 -16.18
CA LEU A 47 3.95 7.28 -16.57
C LEU A 47 4.31 7.62 -18.02
N ASN A 48 5.39 8.37 -18.16
CA ASN A 48 6.05 8.64 -19.43
C ASN A 48 7.54 8.91 -19.19
N LEU A 49 8.33 9.01 -20.26
CA LEU A 49 9.79 9.17 -20.12
C LEU A 49 10.19 10.46 -19.37
N ARG A 50 9.39 11.53 -19.49
CA ARG A 50 9.63 12.81 -18.79
C ARG A 50 9.36 12.63 -17.29
N THR A 51 8.22 12.07 -16.92
CA THR A 51 7.84 11.88 -15.50
C THR A 51 8.68 10.84 -14.80
N ILE A 52 9.12 9.78 -15.50
CA ILE A 52 10.10 8.84 -14.99
C ILE A 52 11.42 9.55 -14.67
N ARG A 53 11.93 10.40 -15.57
CA ARG A 53 13.15 11.18 -15.27
C ARG A 53 12.95 12.12 -14.11
N TRP A 54 11.81 12.82 -14.07
CA TRP A 54 11.42 13.70 -12.96
C TRP A 54 11.45 12.97 -11.61
N ALA A 55 10.90 11.75 -11.53
CA ALA A 55 10.88 10.95 -10.31
C ALA A 55 12.27 10.70 -9.69
N PHE A 56 13.34 10.66 -10.50
CA PHE A 56 14.71 10.41 -10.01
C PHE A 56 15.51 11.67 -9.67
N VAL A 57 15.08 12.85 -10.12
CA VAL A 57 15.85 14.09 -9.95
C VAL A 57 15.17 15.09 -9.02
N ASP A 58 13.86 14.95 -8.82
CA ASP A 58 13.06 15.90 -8.06
C ASP A 58 13.09 15.58 -6.55
N PHE A 59 12.87 16.63 -5.76
CA PHE A 59 12.77 16.60 -4.30
C PHE A 59 11.44 17.22 -3.84
N HIS A 60 10.37 17.02 -4.62
CA HIS A 60 9.03 17.55 -4.33
C HIS A 60 8.65 17.21 -2.90
N THR A 61 8.10 18.16 -2.16
CA THR A 61 7.85 18.08 -0.70
C THR A 61 9.08 17.89 0.20
N GLY A 62 10.29 18.05 -0.32
CA GLY A 62 11.56 18.00 0.44
C GLY A 62 12.20 16.62 0.57
N HIS A 63 11.65 15.59 -0.10
CA HIS A 63 12.10 14.21 0.02
C HIS A 63 12.54 13.63 -1.32
N TRP A 64 13.56 12.75 -1.30
CA TRP A 64 13.97 11.96 -2.48
C TRP A 64 13.53 10.50 -2.33
N HIS A 65 12.49 10.12 -3.07
CA HIS A 65 11.85 8.80 -2.98
C HIS A 65 11.33 8.37 -4.36
N PRO A 66 12.24 8.08 -5.32
CA PRO A 66 11.89 7.81 -6.71
C PRO A 66 10.94 6.63 -6.91
N LEU A 67 11.03 5.59 -6.09
CA LEU A 67 10.15 4.42 -6.19
C LEU A 67 8.71 4.76 -5.83
N THR A 68 8.50 5.59 -4.80
CA THR A 68 7.19 6.13 -4.44
C THR A 68 6.62 6.97 -5.58
N TRP A 69 7.43 7.84 -6.20
CA TRP A 69 6.98 8.63 -7.35
C TRP A 69 6.57 7.76 -8.53
N LEU A 70 7.39 6.77 -8.90
CA LEU A 70 7.04 5.82 -9.96
C LEU A 70 5.74 5.06 -9.64
N SER A 71 5.53 4.72 -8.38
CA SER A 71 4.31 4.06 -7.93
C SER A 71 3.08 4.96 -8.07
N HIS A 72 3.14 6.21 -7.62
CA HIS A 72 2.03 7.16 -7.80
C HIS A 72 1.82 7.55 -9.27
N LEU A 73 2.88 7.62 -10.09
CA LEU A 73 2.76 7.85 -11.53
C LEU A 73 1.99 6.70 -12.21
N LEU A 74 2.25 5.46 -11.79
CA LEU A 74 1.51 4.30 -12.28
C LEU A 74 0.05 4.39 -11.87
N ASP A 75 -0.24 4.69 -10.60
CA ASP A 75 -1.61 4.83 -10.11
C ASP A 75 -2.36 5.93 -10.87
N TRP A 76 -1.72 7.08 -11.12
CA TRP A 76 -2.33 8.16 -11.89
C TRP A 76 -2.58 7.77 -13.35
N SER A 77 -1.71 6.94 -13.95
CA SER A 77 -1.93 6.42 -15.30
C SER A 77 -3.13 5.49 -15.39
N LEU A 78 -3.39 4.73 -14.33
CA LEU A 78 -4.44 3.71 -14.29
C LEU A 78 -5.79 4.29 -13.83
N PHE A 79 -5.77 5.20 -12.86
CA PHE A 79 -6.94 5.66 -12.13
C PHE A 79 -7.19 7.17 -12.25
N GLY A 80 -6.21 7.94 -12.74
CA GLY A 80 -6.28 9.41 -12.76
C GLY A 80 -6.58 9.96 -11.37
N GLY A 81 -7.50 10.93 -11.31
CA GLY A 81 -7.95 11.54 -10.05
C GLY A 81 -8.94 10.70 -9.22
N TRP A 82 -9.20 9.43 -9.56
CA TRP A 82 -10.09 8.59 -8.75
C TRP A 82 -9.36 8.06 -7.50
N ALA A 83 -9.56 8.75 -6.37
CA ALA A 83 -8.95 8.42 -5.07
C ALA A 83 -9.06 6.93 -4.68
N GLY A 84 -10.22 6.31 -4.97
CA GLY A 84 -10.47 4.92 -4.63
C GLY A 84 -9.45 3.94 -5.22
N GLY A 85 -8.96 4.20 -6.44
CA GLY A 85 -7.91 3.40 -7.07
C GLY A 85 -6.58 3.50 -6.34
N HIS A 86 -6.20 4.70 -5.91
CA HIS A 86 -4.96 4.92 -5.15
C HIS A 86 -5.01 4.28 -3.77
N HIS A 87 -6.14 4.39 -3.06
CA HIS A 87 -6.34 3.69 -1.79
C HIS A 87 -6.29 2.16 -1.97
N LEU A 88 -6.89 1.63 -3.05
CA LEU A 88 -6.85 0.20 -3.34
C LEU A 88 -5.42 -0.32 -3.45
N ILE A 89 -4.52 0.44 -4.08
CA ILE A 89 -3.11 0.04 -4.21
C ILE A 89 -2.41 -0.01 -2.84
N ASN A 90 -2.68 0.92 -1.91
CA ASN A 90 -2.15 0.84 -0.53
C ASN A 90 -2.65 -0.43 0.19
N VAL A 91 -3.94 -0.77 0.03
CA VAL A 91 -4.49 -2.03 0.57
C VAL A 91 -3.76 -3.23 -0.02
N LEU A 92 -3.50 -3.25 -1.33
CA LEU A 92 -2.77 -4.35 -1.97
C LEU A 92 -1.32 -4.45 -1.46
N PHE A 93 -0.64 -3.33 -1.20
CA PHE A 93 0.69 -3.35 -0.58
C PHE A 93 0.64 -3.91 0.83
N HIS A 94 -0.33 -3.51 1.65
CA HIS A 94 -0.50 -4.09 2.99
C HIS A 94 -0.74 -5.60 2.96
N LEU A 95 -1.57 -6.08 2.03
CA LEU A 95 -1.79 -7.52 1.84
C LEU A 95 -0.51 -8.25 1.42
N ALA A 96 0.34 -7.62 0.59
CA ALA A 96 1.64 -8.15 0.22
C ALA A 96 2.56 -8.23 1.45
N ASP A 97 2.65 -7.18 2.26
CA ASP A 97 3.47 -7.13 3.46
C ASP A 97 3.05 -8.17 4.50
N ILE A 98 1.74 -8.33 4.73
CA ILE A 98 1.20 -9.38 5.61
C ILE A 98 1.58 -10.78 5.10
N SER A 99 1.47 -10.99 3.79
CA SER A 99 1.82 -12.27 3.17
C SER A 99 3.31 -12.57 3.32
N LEU A 100 4.17 -11.58 3.04
CA LEU A 100 5.62 -11.69 3.20
C LEU A 100 6.02 -11.95 4.65
N LEU A 101 5.46 -11.19 5.60
CA LEU A 101 5.70 -11.36 7.03
C LEU A 101 5.30 -12.77 7.49
N PHE A 102 4.10 -13.22 7.13
CA PHE A 102 3.64 -14.57 7.49
C PHE A 102 4.55 -15.65 6.90
N LEU A 103 4.85 -15.59 5.61
CA LEU A 103 5.71 -16.58 4.94
C LEU A 103 7.12 -16.59 5.53
N PHE A 104 7.69 -15.41 5.81
CA PHE A 104 8.97 -15.27 6.49
C PHE A 104 8.94 -15.96 7.85
N LEU A 105 7.97 -15.64 8.71
CA LEU A 105 7.86 -16.23 10.04
C LEU A 105 7.67 -17.75 10.00
N VAL A 106 6.81 -18.27 9.11
CA VAL A 106 6.63 -19.72 8.95
C VAL A 106 7.93 -20.38 8.50
N ARG A 107 8.65 -19.77 7.56
CA ARG A 107 9.89 -20.33 7.02
C ARG A 107 11.03 -20.37 8.03
N PHE A 108 11.09 -19.40 8.95
CA PHE A 108 12.16 -19.29 9.95
C PHE A 108 11.84 -19.99 11.26
N THR A 109 10.57 -19.98 11.70
CA THR A 109 10.18 -20.57 12.99
C THR A 109 9.69 -22.00 12.88
N GLY A 110 9.19 -22.42 11.71
CA GLY A 110 8.47 -23.69 11.54
C GLY A 110 7.08 -23.73 12.21
N GLU A 111 6.67 -22.65 12.88
CA GLU A 111 5.49 -22.59 13.75
C GLU A 111 4.39 -21.72 13.12
N TRP A 112 3.53 -22.34 12.28
CA TRP A 112 2.51 -21.60 11.54
C TRP A 112 1.48 -20.88 12.42
N GLY A 113 1.13 -21.46 13.57
CA GLY A 113 0.15 -20.86 14.49
C GLY A 113 0.68 -19.57 15.11
N LYS A 114 1.91 -19.59 15.66
CA LYS A 114 2.55 -18.38 16.22
C LYS A 114 2.78 -17.32 15.15
N SER A 115 3.22 -17.75 13.96
CA SER A 115 3.41 -16.87 12.80
C SER A 115 2.11 -16.16 12.40
N PHE A 116 0.99 -16.89 12.41
CA PHE A 116 -0.33 -16.31 12.15
C PHE A 116 -0.70 -15.25 13.19
N PHE A 117 -0.52 -15.52 14.49
CA PHE A 117 -0.86 -14.54 15.53
C PHE A 117 -0.06 -13.25 15.39
N VAL A 118 1.24 -13.34 15.09
CA VAL A 118 2.08 -12.15 14.87
C VAL A 118 1.67 -11.40 13.61
N ALA A 119 1.45 -12.11 12.50
CA ALA A 119 1.01 -11.49 11.25
C ALA A 119 -0.38 -10.85 11.37
N ALA A 120 -1.31 -11.48 12.11
CA ALA A 120 -2.64 -10.94 12.36
C ALA A 120 -2.60 -9.71 13.28
N LEU A 121 -1.76 -9.74 14.33
CA LEU A 121 -1.55 -8.58 15.19
C LEU A 121 -1.02 -7.41 14.36
N PHE A 122 0.01 -7.62 13.53
CA PHE A 122 0.50 -6.61 12.60
C PHE A 122 -0.60 -6.13 11.66
N ALA A 123 -1.26 -7.04 10.93
CA ALA A 123 -2.25 -6.71 9.91
C ALA A 123 -3.42 -5.84 10.42
N LEU A 124 -3.88 -6.11 11.66
CA LEU A 124 -5.07 -5.51 12.25
C LEU A 124 -4.76 -4.42 13.27
N HIS A 125 -3.48 -4.13 13.55
CA HIS A 125 -3.13 -3.11 14.52
C HIS A 125 -3.54 -1.71 14.01
N PRO A 126 -4.23 -0.88 14.81
CA PRO A 126 -4.69 0.44 14.38
C PRO A 126 -3.58 1.39 13.93
N VAL A 127 -2.33 1.17 14.38
CA VAL A 127 -1.16 1.96 13.93
C VAL A 127 -0.95 1.91 12.42
N ASN A 128 -1.40 0.85 11.75
CA ASN A 128 -1.24 0.71 10.31
C ASN A 128 -2.34 1.44 9.52
N VAL A 129 -3.37 2.00 10.18
CA VAL A 129 -4.46 2.69 9.47
C VAL A 129 -3.93 3.86 8.66
N GLU A 130 -2.96 4.59 9.19
CA GLU A 130 -2.32 5.71 8.48
C GLU A 130 -1.70 5.19 7.17
N SER A 131 -0.86 4.16 7.25
CA SER A 131 -0.12 3.69 6.07
C SER A 131 -0.99 2.97 5.04
N VAL A 132 -2.14 2.42 5.48
CA VAL A 132 -3.08 1.71 4.60
C VAL A 132 -4.13 2.65 4.00
N ALA A 133 -4.67 3.59 4.78
CA ALA A 133 -5.80 4.41 4.36
C ALA A 133 -5.39 5.80 3.85
N TRP A 134 -4.23 6.34 4.24
CA TRP A 134 -3.73 7.62 3.73
C TRP A 134 -2.88 7.38 2.48
N VAL A 135 -3.28 7.94 1.33
CA VAL A 135 -2.63 7.64 0.04
C VAL A 135 -1.15 8.05 0.04
N ALA A 136 -0.82 9.24 0.51
CA ALA A 136 0.54 9.77 0.53
C ALA A 136 1.52 9.07 1.49
N GLU A 137 1.04 8.22 2.41
CA GLU A 137 1.90 7.47 3.36
C GLU A 137 2.68 6.30 2.73
N ARG A 138 2.66 6.19 1.40
CA ARG A 138 3.49 5.24 0.65
C ARG A 138 4.96 5.72 0.52
N LYS A 139 5.58 6.21 1.60
CA LYS A 139 6.91 6.85 1.61
C LYS A 139 7.83 6.37 2.73
#